data_AF-A0A328BYQ5-F1
#
_entry.id   AF-A0A328BYQ5-F1
#
_cell.length_a   1.000
_cell.length_b   1.000
_cell.length_c   1.000
_cell.angle_alpha   90.00
_cell.angle_beta   90.00
_cell.angle_gamma   90.00
#
_symmetry.space_group_name_H-M   'P 1'
#
loop_
_entity.id
_entity.type
_entity.pdbx_description
1 polymer ?
#
loop_
_entity_poly.entity_id
_entity_poly.type
_entity_poly.pdbx_seq_one_letter_code
_entity_poly.pdbx_strand_id
1 'polypeptide(L)'
;MDESGFYRVELTGARVPVSFAAIHALRQDILLYFDDNLGEGINVLLPYEQLCQPYWQFLSIGFDQERAESAHYQKLVEEGCLALLNGLALDLLDQPPAPESPHWQSFDIELILRYIQQYQPASPRLATARQHLLRTYDFIRRFGPHDTNADGLLVGFDPAPAGAWFDREIVQAYFRWHTSSRGLNP
;
A
#
# COMPACT_ATOMS: atom_id res chain seq x y z
N MET A 1 10.37 24.70 11.78
CA MET A 1 9.78 23.35 11.74
C MET A 1 9.11 23.24 10.39
N ASP A 2 9.60 22.31 9.56
CA ASP A 2 9.25 22.13 8.16
C ASP A 2 7.85 21.54 8.02
N GLU A 3 6.85 22.42 8.06
CA GLU A 3 5.46 22.06 7.80
C GLU A 3 5.30 21.81 6.29
N SER A 4 4.99 20.56 5.94
CA SER A 4 4.82 20.14 4.55
C SER A 4 3.52 20.63 3.90
N GLY A 5 2.62 21.22 4.70
CA GLY A 5 1.25 21.56 4.28
C GLY A 5 0.31 20.37 4.15
N PHE A 6 0.77 19.15 4.45
CA PHE A 6 -0.06 17.95 4.47
C PHE A 6 -0.41 17.52 5.89
N TYR A 7 -1.54 16.81 5.98
CA TYR A 7 -2.01 16.16 7.18
C TYR A 7 -2.52 14.77 6.82
N ARG A 8 -2.63 13.90 7.82
CA ARG A 8 -3.39 12.64 7.73
C ARG A 8 -4.53 12.65 8.72
N VAL A 9 -5.55 11.84 8.46
CA VAL A 9 -6.69 11.70 9.38
C VAL A 9 -6.56 10.36 10.10
N GLU A 10 -6.38 10.43 11.42
CA GLU A 10 -6.31 9.25 12.28
C GLU A 10 -7.69 8.59 12.44
N LEU A 11 -7.74 7.36 12.97
CA LEU A 11 -9.00 6.64 13.19
C LEU A 11 -9.98 7.41 14.08
N THR A 12 -9.47 8.26 14.97
CA THR A 12 -10.27 9.15 15.83
C THR A 12 -10.94 10.31 15.07
N GLY A 13 -10.59 10.50 13.80
CA GLY A 13 -10.96 11.67 13.00
C GLY A 13 -10.03 12.87 13.21
N ALA A 14 -9.01 12.75 14.08
CA ALA A 14 -8.05 13.83 14.31
C ALA A 14 -7.16 14.06 13.09
N ARG A 15 -6.98 15.33 12.72
CA ARG A 15 -6.02 15.74 11.70
C ARG A 15 -4.65 15.88 12.35
N VAL A 16 -3.70 15.07 11.89
CA VAL A 16 -2.32 15.08 12.37
C VAL A 16 -1.42 15.63 11.25
N PRO A 17 -0.69 16.73 11.50
CA PRO A 17 0.26 17.27 10.53
C PRO A 17 1.32 16.23 10.17
N VAL A 18 1.68 16.17 8.89
CA VAL A 18 2.76 15.30 8.41
C VAL A 18 3.99 16.17 8.18
N SER A 19 5.14 15.77 8.74
CA SER A 19 6.39 16.48 8.51
C SER A 19 6.90 16.27 7.08
N PHE A 20 7.69 17.22 6.57
CA PHE A 20 8.32 17.06 5.25
C PHE A 20 9.18 15.80 5.16
N ALA A 21 9.93 15.47 6.21
CA ALA A 21 10.76 14.27 6.29
C ALA A 21 9.93 12.98 6.14
N ALA A 22 8.77 12.90 6.81
CA ALA A 22 7.90 11.73 6.73
C ALA A 22 7.31 11.56 5.32
N ILE A 23 6.90 12.65 4.65
CA ILE A 23 6.41 12.58 3.27
C ILE A 23 7.50 12.18 2.30
N HIS A 24 8.72 12.71 2.49
CA HIS A 24 9.84 12.37 1.64
C HIS A 24 10.20 10.89 1.76
N ALA A 25 10.30 10.36 2.97
CA ALA A 25 10.55 8.94 3.22
C ALA A 25 9.45 8.07 2.59
N LEU A 26 8.17 8.41 2.82
CA LEU A 26 7.04 7.70 2.22
C LEU A 26 7.12 7.68 0.69
N ARG A 27 7.47 8.82 0.07
CA ARG A 27 7.64 8.90 -1.38
C ARG A 27 8.78 8.01 -1.86
N GLN A 28 9.89 7.95 -1.14
CA GLN A 28 11.03 7.08 -1.48
C GLN A 28 10.60 5.61 -1.50
N ASP A 29 9.87 5.16 -0.47
CA ASP A 29 9.34 3.80 -0.39
C ASP A 29 8.43 3.47 -1.58
N ILE A 30 7.50 4.38 -1.91
CA ILE A 30 6.56 4.19 -3.04
C ILE A 30 7.31 4.08 -4.36
N LEU A 31 8.27 4.98 -4.61
CA LEU A 31 9.01 4.99 -5.86
C LEU A 31 9.91 3.78 -6.01
N LEU A 32 10.58 3.36 -4.94
CA LEU A 32 11.37 2.14 -4.91
C LEU A 32 10.50 0.93 -5.23
N TYR A 33 9.34 0.81 -4.56
CA TYR A 33 8.40 -0.27 -4.82
C TYR A 33 7.92 -0.25 -6.28
N PHE A 34 7.60 0.90 -6.85
CA PHE A 34 7.20 0.97 -8.27
C PHE A 34 8.33 0.57 -9.22
N ASP A 35 9.56 0.99 -8.96
CA ASP A 35 10.71 0.66 -9.80
C ASP A 35 11.04 -0.84 -9.71
N ASP A 36 10.99 -1.44 -8.52
CA ASP A 36 11.24 -2.88 -8.31
C ASP A 36 10.16 -3.77 -8.95
N ASN A 37 8.98 -3.22 -9.22
CA ASN A 37 7.83 -3.92 -9.78
C ASN A 37 7.55 -3.50 -11.23
N LEU A 38 8.48 -2.80 -11.89
CA LEU A 38 8.32 -2.34 -13.25
C LEU A 38 8.55 -3.46 -14.27
N GLY A 39 7.47 -3.94 -14.88
CA GLY A 39 7.55 -4.93 -15.98
C GLY A 39 7.74 -6.37 -15.50
N GLU A 40 7.80 -6.56 -14.18
CA GLU A 40 7.75 -7.86 -13.50
C GLU A 40 6.43 -7.97 -12.72
N GLY A 41 6.02 -9.20 -12.36
CA GLY A 41 4.86 -9.37 -11.47
C GLY A 41 5.15 -8.77 -10.08
N ILE A 42 4.12 -8.49 -9.29
CA ILE A 42 4.34 -7.87 -7.98
C ILE A 42 5.32 -8.71 -7.15
N ASN A 43 6.44 -8.08 -6.78
CA ASN A 43 7.43 -8.64 -5.91
C ASN A 43 6.84 -8.83 -4.51
N VAL A 44 6.84 -10.08 -4.11
CA VAL A 44 6.39 -10.54 -2.79
C VAL A 44 7.42 -10.17 -1.72
N LEU A 45 8.70 -10.06 -2.08
CA LEU A 45 9.79 -9.78 -1.15
C LEU A 45 9.92 -8.27 -0.91
N LEU A 46 9.33 -7.82 0.19
CA LEU A 46 9.54 -6.48 0.70
C LEU A 46 10.73 -6.48 1.67
N PRO A 47 11.80 -5.70 1.43
CA PRO A 47 12.91 -5.61 2.37
C PRO A 47 12.42 -4.94 3.66
N TYR A 48 12.10 -5.77 4.65
CA TYR A 48 11.49 -5.39 5.92
C TYR A 48 12.30 -4.35 6.70
N GLU A 49 13.63 -4.34 6.53
CA GLU A 49 14.53 -3.32 7.12
C GLU A 49 14.47 -1.95 6.42
N GLN A 50 13.86 -1.87 5.24
CA GLN A 50 13.82 -0.66 4.40
C GLN A 50 12.41 -0.06 4.31
N LEU A 51 11.35 -0.86 4.45
CA LEU A 51 9.96 -0.42 4.37
C LEU A 51 9.36 -0.23 5.76
N CYS A 52 9.70 0.90 6.39
CA CYS A 52 9.45 1.14 7.81
C CYS A 52 8.24 2.05 8.10
N GLN A 53 7.54 2.55 7.08
CA GLN A 53 6.47 3.54 7.31
C GLN A 53 5.12 2.86 7.57
N PRO A 54 4.27 3.44 8.44
CA PRO A 54 2.92 2.95 8.67
C PRO A 54 1.99 3.37 7.53
N TYR A 55 2.16 2.77 6.34
CA TYR A 55 1.49 3.14 5.08
C TYR A 55 -0.02 3.29 5.20
N TRP A 56 -0.66 2.43 6.00
CA TRP A 56 -2.10 2.47 6.27
C TRP A 56 -2.58 3.81 6.85
N GLN A 57 -1.74 4.52 7.61
CA GLN A 57 -2.06 5.83 8.18
C GLN A 57 -2.09 6.93 7.12
N PHE A 58 -1.47 6.71 5.96
CA PHE A 58 -1.36 7.69 4.88
C PHE A 58 -2.44 7.52 3.79
N LEU A 59 -3.30 6.50 3.89
CA LEU A 59 -4.48 6.35 3.02
C LEU A 59 -5.44 7.54 3.11
N SER A 60 -5.42 8.27 4.23
CA SER A 60 -6.25 9.46 4.50
C SER A 60 -5.46 10.77 4.39
N ILE A 61 -4.36 10.78 3.64
CA ILE A 61 -3.56 12.00 3.46
C ILE A 61 -4.36 13.09 2.75
N GLY A 62 -4.22 14.32 3.21
CA GLY A 62 -4.79 15.53 2.62
C GLY A 62 -3.85 16.73 2.80
N PHE A 63 -4.27 17.89 2.30
CA PHE A 63 -3.49 19.12 2.35
C PHE A 63 -4.35 20.32 2.74
N ASP A 64 -3.76 21.34 3.37
CA ASP A 64 -4.47 22.54 3.80
C ASP A 64 -4.75 23.53 2.65
N GLN A 65 -3.91 23.54 1.62
CA GLN A 65 -4.04 24.40 0.46
C GLN A 65 -3.94 23.59 -0.83
N GLU A 66 -4.97 23.68 -1.68
CA GLU A 66 -4.95 23.02 -2.98
C GLU A 66 -3.97 23.71 -3.91
N ARG A 67 -2.91 22.97 -4.28
CA ARG A 67 -1.99 23.31 -5.36
C ARG A 67 -1.89 22.10 -6.27
N ALA A 68 -1.63 22.31 -7.56
CA ALA A 68 -1.49 21.22 -8.53
C ALA A 68 -0.45 20.17 -8.09
N GLU A 69 0.65 20.64 -7.48
CA GLU A 69 1.67 19.78 -6.90
C GLU A 69 1.14 18.95 -5.71
N SER A 70 0.42 19.58 -4.77
CA SER A 70 -0.16 18.91 -3.61
C SER A 70 -1.19 17.84 -4.00
N ALA A 71 -2.04 18.12 -4.99
CA ALA A 71 -3.00 17.16 -5.52
C ALA A 71 -2.32 15.98 -6.24
N HIS A 72 -1.26 16.26 -7.01
CA HIS A 72 -0.48 15.21 -7.63
C HIS A 72 0.21 14.31 -6.60
N TYR A 73 0.79 14.90 -5.56
CA TYR A 73 1.41 14.17 -4.45
C TYR A 73 0.41 13.33 -3.67
N GLN A 74 -0.76 13.88 -3.33
CA GLN A 74 -1.83 13.11 -2.65
C GLN A 74 -2.18 11.86 -3.46
N LYS A 75 -2.35 12.02 -4.78
CA LYS A 75 -2.65 10.88 -5.67
C LYS A 75 -1.53 9.84 -5.66
N LEU A 76 -0.27 10.26 -5.77
CA LEU A 76 0.88 9.35 -5.69
C LEU A 76 0.89 8.58 -4.37
N VAL A 77 0.66 9.28 -3.26
CA VAL A 77 0.66 8.69 -1.92
C VAL A 77 -0.49 7.70 -1.75
N GLU A 78 -1.71 8.06 -2.14
CA GLU A 78 -2.88 7.20 -2.02
C GLU A 78 -2.69 5.90 -2.83
N GLU A 79 -2.29 6.02 -4.09
CA GLU A 79 -2.04 4.87 -4.97
C GLU A 79 -0.86 4.02 -4.46
N GLY A 80 0.25 4.65 -4.10
CA GLY A 80 1.44 3.99 -3.61
C GLY A 80 1.21 3.25 -2.30
N CYS A 81 0.48 3.84 -1.35
CA CYS A 81 0.15 3.19 -0.08
C CYS A 81 -0.74 1.96 -0.29
N LEU A 82 -1.72 2.04 -1.19
CA LEU A 82 -2.54 0.87 -1.54
C LEU A 82 -1.69 -0.26 -2.15
N ALA A 83 -0.75 0.07 -3.03
CA ALA A 83 0.14 -0.92 -3.65
C ALA A 83 1.11 -1.54 -2.64
N LEU A 84 1.72 -0.73 -1.76
CA LEU A 84 2.58 -1.21 -0.68
C LEU A 84 1.83 -2.11 0.30
N LEU A 85 0.59 -1.75 0.67
CA LEU A 85 -0.25 -2.62 1.52
C LEU A 85 -0.58 -3.94 0.83
N ASN A 86 -0.73 -3.96 -0.49
CA ASN A 86 -0.87 -5.21 -1.24
C ASN A 86 0.43 -6.02 -1.20
N GLY A 87 1.59 -5.40 -1.46
CA GLY A 87 2.89 -6.07 -1.35
C GLY A 87 3.12 -6.69 0.03
N LEU A 88 2.81 -5.95 1.11
CA LEU A 88 2.89 -6.44 2.49
C LEU A 88 1.97 -7.64 2.73
N ALA A 89 0.77 -7.61 2.16
CA ALA A 89 -0.15 -8.72 2.28
C ALA A 89 0.35 -9.96 1.53
N LEU A 90 1.00 -9.80 0.38
CA LEU A 90 1.63 -10.89 -0.35
C LEU A 90 2.80 -11.48 0.42
N ASP A 91 3.69 -10.63 0.96
CA ASP A 91 4.85 -11.06 1.78
C ASP A 91 4.40 -11.91 2.98
N LEU A 92 3.36 -11.47 3.68
CA LEU A 92 2.79 -12.21 4.81
C LEU A 92 2.22 -13.57 4.38
N LEU A 93 1.56 -13.63 3.23
CA LEU A 93 0.93 -14.86 2.73
C LEU A 93 1.91 -15.86 2.11
N ASP A 94 3.11 -15.42 1.73
CA ASP A 94 4.19 -16.29 1.22
C ASP A 94 4.93 -17.00 2.35
N GLN A 95 4.76 -16.54 3.59
CA GLN A 95 5.34 -17.15 4.78
C GLN A 95 4.31 -18.02 5.51
N PRO A 96 4.66 -19.25 5.92
CA PRO A 96 3.78 -20.04 6.78
C PRO A 96 3.52 -19.28 8.10
N PRO A 97 2.34 -19.42 8.72
CA PRO A 97 1.99 -18.73 9.95
C PRO A 97 2.83 -19.29 11.10
N ALA A 98 4.01 -18.71 11.31
CA ALA A 98 4.90 -19.02 12.41
C ALA A 98 4.76 -17.91 13.46
N PRO A 99 4.25 -18.20 14.68
CA PRO A 99 4.13 -17.22 15.76
C PRO A 99 5.45 -16.52 16.11
N GLU A 100 6.57 -17.19 15.82
CA GLU A 100 7.94 -16.75 16.04
C GLU A 100 8.49 -15.86 14.91
N SER A 101 7.77 -15.72 13.78
CA SER A 101 8.26 -14.92 12.64
C SER A 101 8.23 -13.43 12.98
N PRO A 102 9.35 -12.71 12.89
CA PRO A 102 9.42 -11.27 13.11
C PRO A 102 8.45 -10.50 12.20
N HIS A 103 8.20 -10.99 10.98
CA HIS A 103 7.29 -10.36 10.01
C HIS A 103 5.86 -10.28 10.55
N TRP A 104 5.34 -11.38 11.11
CA TRP A 104 3.99 -11.45 11.66
C TRP A 104 3.81 -10.62 12.94
N GLN A 105 4.86 -10.50 13.76
CA GLN A 105 4.79 -9.74 15.02
C GLN A 105 4.85 -8.22 14.82
N SER A 106 5.29 -7.77 13.65
CA SER A 106 5.56 -6.36 13.37
C SER A 106 4.35 -5.58 12.89
N PHE A 107 3.32 -6.28 12.42
CA PHE A 107 2.12 -5.67 11.87
C PHE A 107 0.92 -5.96 12.74
N ASP A 108 0.29 -4.90 13.24
CA ASP A 108 -1.04 -5.00 13.84
C ASP A 108 -2.08 -5.08 12.69
N ILE A 109 -2.38 -6.31 12.27
CA ILE A 109 -3.32 -6.61 11.18
C ILE A 109 -4.71 -6.02 11.45
N GLU A 110 -5.16 -6.04 12.71
CA GLU A 110 -6.45 -5.46 13.10
C GLU A 110 -6.44 -3.94 12.96
N LEU A 111 -5.34 -3.28 13.36
CA LEU A 111 -5.17 -1.85 13.15
C LEU A 111 -5.19 -1.50 11.67
N ILE A 112 -4.42 -2.20 10.84
CA ILE A 112 -4.36 -1.98 9.39
C ILE A 112 -5.75 -2.13 8.77
N LEU A 113 -6.49 -3.19 9.12
CA LEU A 113 -7.87 -3.41 8.67
C LEU A 113 -8.78 -2.23 8.98
N ARG A 114 -8.70 -1.67 10.19
CA ARG A 114 -9.51 -0.52 10.59
C ARG A 114 -9.23 0.71 9.73
N TYR A 115 -7.97 0.98 9.39
CA TYR A 115 -7.64 2.08 8.48
C TYR A 115 -8.16 1.83 7.06
N ILE A 116 -8.02 0.61 6.53
CA ILE A 116 -8.56 0.26 5.20
C ILE A 116 -10.11 0.38 5.20
N GLN A 117 -10.76 -0.01 6.28
CA GLN A 117 -12.22 0.13 6.43
C GLN A 117 -12.67 1.60 6.48
N GLN A 118 -11.92 2.48 7.15
CA GLN A 118 -12.27 3.90 7.24
C GLN A 118 -11.85 4.72 6.01
N TYR A 119 -10.86 4.25 5.25
CA TYR A 119 -10.38 4.88 4.04
C TYR A 119 -11.51 5.10 3.02
N GLN A 120 -11.62 6.34 2.54
CA GLN A 120 -12.58 6.78 1.54
C GLN A 120 -11.86 6.98 0.20
N PRO A 121 -12.03 6.06 -0.77
CA PRO A 121 -11.29 6.12 -2.02
C PRO A 121 -11.67 7.33 -2.87
N ALA A 122 -10.68 8.03 -3.42
CA ALA A 122 -10.90 9.18 -4.29
C ALA A 122 -11.52 8.83 -5.66
N SER A 123 -11.54 7.55 -6.05
CA SER A 123 -12.13 7.11 -7.32
C SER A 123 -12.67 5.67 -7.27
N PRO A 124 -13.56 5.28 -8.21
CA PRO A 124 -14.05 3.91 -8.31
C PRO A 124 -12.94 2.87 -8.51
N ARG A 125 -11.86 3.23 -9.23
CA ARG A 125 -10.68 2.35 -9.39
C ARG A 125 -10.06 2.04 -8.02
N LEU A 126 -9.88 3.05 -7.18
CA LEU A 126 -9.30 2.87 -5.84
C LEU A 126 -10.27 2.19 -4.87
N ALA A 127 -11.58 2.27 -5.12
CA ALA A 127 -12.56 1.47 -4.38
C ALA A 127 -12.37 -0.03 -4.64
N THR A 128 -12.03 -0.43 -5.86
CA THR A 128 -11.66 -1.83 -6.17
C THR A 128 -10.37 -2.23 -5.44
N ALA A 129 -9.35 -1.38 -5.42
CA ALA A 129 -8.11 -1.62 -4.65
C ALA A 129 -8.43 -1.88 -3.17
N ARG A 130 -9.25 -1.01 -2.56
CA ARG A 130 -9.70 -1.17 -1.17
C ARG A 130 -10.43 -2.49 -0.94
N GLN A 131 -11.30 -2.93 -1.86
CA GLN A 131 -12.00 -4.20 -1.74
C GLN A 131 -11.04 -5.40 -1.77
N HIS A 132 -10.03 -5.37 -2.65
CA HIS A 132 -8.98 -6.38 -2.66
C HIS A 132 -8.25 -6.42 -1.32
N LEU A 133 -7.78 -5.28 -0.80
CA LEU A 133 -7.11 -5.22 0.50
C LEU A 133 -8.00 -5.69 1.65
N LEU A 134 -9.27 -5.27 1.71
CA LEU A 134 -10.20 -5.75 2.74
C LEU A 134 -10.33 -7.27 2.74
N ARG A 135 -10.50 -7.87 1.55
CA ARG A 135 -10.61 -9.32 1.42
C ARG A 135 -9.32 -10.02 1.86
N THR A 136 -8.17 -9.52 1.43
CA THR A 136 -6.87 -10.12 1.73
C THR A 136 -6.52 -10.00 3.21
N TYR A 137 -6.63 -8.80 3.80
CA TYR A 137 -6.33 -8.61 5.21
C TYR A 137 -7.33 -9.30 6.14
N ASP A 138 -8.61 -9.41 5.75
CA ASP A 138 -9.60 -10.20 6.52
C ASP A 138 -9.30 -11.70 6.47
N PHE A 139 -8.68 -12.18 5.40
CA PHE A 139 -8.14 -13.53 5.34
C PHE A 139 -6.90 -13.66 6.23
N ILE A 140 -5.89 -12.79 6.07
CA ILE A 140 -4.66 -12.76 6.89
C ILE A 140 -4.97 -12.76 8.38
N ARG A 141 -5.97 -11.98 8.81
CA ARG A 141 -6.42 -11.92 10.20
C ARG A 141 -6.83 -13.28 10.78
N ARG A 142 -7.37 -14.18 9.95
CA ARG A 142 -7.84 -15.51 10.35
C ARG A 142 -6.89 -16.61 9.92
N PHE A 143 -5.80 -16.24 9.23
CA PHE A 143 -4.87 -17.18 8.62
C PHE A 143 -4.23 -18.04 9.69
N GLY A 144 -4.29 -19.34 9.49
CA GLY A 144 -3.69 -20.31 10.40
C GLY A 144 -3.22 -21.57 9.70
N PRO A 145 -2.71 -22.55 10.46
CA PRO A 145 -2.11 -23.76 9.89
C PRO A 145 -3.04 -24.60 9.01
N HIS A 146 -4.36 -24.42 9.14
CA HIS A 146 -5.37 -25.13 8.35
C HIS A 146 -5.54 -24.57 6.93
N ASP A 147 -5.01 -23.37 6.66
CA ASP A 147 -5.04 -22.70 5.38
C ASP A 147 -3.81 -23.01 4.52
N THR A 148 -2.91 -23.88 4.99
CA THR A 148 -1.71 -24.31 4.28
C THR A 148 -1.72 -25.82 4.05
N ASN A 149 -1.20 -26.29 2.92
CA ASN A 149 -1.01 -27.71 2.66
C ASN A 149 0.26 -28.26 3.35
N ALA A 150 0.57 -29.54 3.13
CA ALA A 150 1.75 -30.19 3.72
C ALA A 150 3.10 -29.55 3.30
N ASP A 151 3.13 -28.84 2.17
CA ASP A 151 4.30 -28.14 1.65
C ASP A 151 4.38 -26.68 2.14
N GLY A 152 3.44 -26.24 3.00
CA GLY A 152 3.34 -24.87 3.49
C GLY A 152 2.73 -23.89 2.49
N LEU A 153 2.21 -24.37 1.35
CA LEU A 153 1.57 -23.53 0.34
C LEU A 153 0.12 -23.21 0.72
N LEU A 154 -0.30 -21.99 0.41
CA LEU A 154 -1.64 -21.50 0.68
C LEU A 154 -2.72 -22.32 -0.04
N VAL A 155 -3.80 -22.64 0.67
CA VAL A 155 -4.96 -23.39 0.17
C VAL A 155 -6.24 -22.60 0.43
N GLY A 156 -7.13 -22.52 -0.55
CA GLY A 156 -8.45 -21.92 -0.39
C GLY A 156 -8.49 -20.38 -0.47
N PHE A 157 -7.34 -19.73 -0.58
CA PHE A 157 -7.20 -18.33 -0.93
C PHE A 157 -6.19 -18.16 -2.07
N ASP A 158 -6.57 -17.37 -3.08
CA ASP A 158 -5.69 -17.07 -4.21
C ASP A 158 -5.43 -15.55 -4.23
N PRO A 159 -4.21 -15.11 -3.88
CA PRO A 159 -3.84 -13.70 -3.90
C PRO A 159 -3.52 -13.19 -5.31
N ALA A 160 -3.29 -14.06 -6.30
CA ALA A 160 -2.80 -13.68 -7.62
C ALA A 160 -3.73 -12.71 -8.37
N PRO A 161 -5.08 -12.84 -8.35
CA PRO A 161 -5.96 -11.88 -8.98
C PRO A 161 -5.85 -10.46 -8.40
N ALA A 162 -5.64 -10.34 -7.09
CA ALA A 162 -5.42 -9.05 -6.45
C ALA A 162 -4.06 -8.47 -6.88
N GLY A 163 -2.99 -9.27 -6.80
CA GLY A 163 -1.66 -8.85 -7.23
C GLY A 163 -1.63 -8.36 -8.69
N ALA A 164 -2.22 -9.12 -9.61
CA ALA A 164 -2.30 -8.75 -11.02
C ALA A 164 -3.11 -7.47 -11.26
N TRP A 165 -4.15 -7.22 -10.44
CA TRP A 165 -4.91 -5.98 -10.51
C TRP A 165 -4.06 -4.79 -10.06
N PHE A 166 -3.35 -4.91 -8.94
CA PHE A 166 -2.48 -3.85 -8.42
C PHE A 166 -1.34 -3.50 -9.37
N ASP A 167 -0.71 -4.51 -9.98
CA ASP A 167 0.33 -4.33 -10.99
C ASP A 167 -0.21 -3.49 -12.16
N ARG A 168 -1.30 -3.96 -12.78
CA ARG A 168 -1.85 -3.33 -13.98
C ARG A 168 -2.42 -1.95 -13.73
N GLU A 169 -3.18 -1.79 -12.66
CA GLU A 169 -4.03 -0.61 -12.43
C GLU A 169 -3.34 0.47 -11.62
N ILE A 170 -2.29 0.17 -10.84
CA ILE A 170 -1.55 1.15 -10.06
C ILE A 170 -0.11 1.26 -10.55
N VAL A 171 0.69 0.20 -10.45
CA VAL A 171 2.15 0.26 -10.74
C VAL A 171 2.39 0.62 -12.21
N GLN A 172 1.89 -0.16 -13.16
CA GLN A 172 2.06 0.14 -14.59
C GLN A 172 1.35 1.43 -15.02
N ALA A 173 0.24 1.79 -14.36
CA ALA A 173 -0.48 3.02 -14.66
C ALA A 173 0.35 4.27 -14.36
N TYR A 174 1.13 4.25 -13.27
CA TYR A 174 2.08 5.31 -12.92
C TYR A 174 3.10 5.55 -14.05
N PHE A 175 3.71 4.48 -14.58
CA PHE A 175 4.69 4.61 -15.66
C PHE A 175 4.08 5.03 -17.00
N ARG A 176 2.87 4.56 -17.34
CA ARG A 176 2.14 5.01 -18.55
C ARG A 176 1.86 6.52 -18.51
N TRP A 177 1.46 7.03 -17.35
CA TRP A 177 1.23 8.46 -17.17
C TRP A 177 2.53 9.26 -17.28
N HIS A 178 3.61 8.81 -16.64
CA HIS A 178 4.91 9.48 -16.70
C HIS A 178 5.53 9.49 -18.10
N THR A 179 5.45 8.37 -18.84
CA THR A 179 5.94 8.29 -20.22
C THR A 179 5.15 9.19 -21.18
N SER A 180 3.82 9.25 -21.02
CA SER A 180 2.96 10.13 -21.82
C SER A 180 3.22 11.62 -21.52
N SER A 181 3.52 11.96 -20.26
CA SER A 181 3.88 13.34 -19.86
C SER A 181 5.27 13.80 -20.35
N ARG A 182 6.18 12.85 -20.67
CA ARG A 182 7.48 13.11 -21.29
C ARG A 182 7.43 13.09 -22.83
N GLY A 183 6.29 12.71 -23.41
CA GLY A 183 6.07 12.57 -24.85
C GLY A 183 5.47 13.80 -25.55
N LEU A 184 5.75 15.02 -25.08
CA LEU A 184 5.42 16.26 -25.79
C LEU A 184 6.70 16.98 -26.24
N ASN A 185 7.20 16.54 -27.40
CA ASN A 185 7.74 17.37 -28.48
C ASN A 185 8.08 16.46 -29.68
N PRO A 186 7.23 16.35 -30.71
CA PRO A 186 7.73 16.34 -32.08
C PRO A 186 8.27 17.72 -32.47
#